data_AF-A0A843AHB0-F1
#
_entry.id   AF-A0A843AHB0-F1
#
_cell.length_a   1.000
_cell.length_b   1.000
_cell.length_c   1.000
_cell.angle_alpha   90.00
_cell.angle_beta   90.00
_cell.angle_gamma   90.00
#
_symmetry.space_group_name_H-M   'P 1'
#
loop_
_entity.id
_entity.type
_entity.pdbx_description
1 polymer ?
#
loop_
_entity_poly.entity_id
_entity_poly.type
_entity_poly.pdbx_seq_one_letter_code
_entity_poly.pdbx_strand_id
1 'polypeptide(L)'
;MYNAVKKELVAIDTRIDSVEAGTVAEGSIDTPELADGAVENDKVGAAAITSDKMDYFLSEEQTGDGTAQSIAHGFSAEPALVLILPSSVGTDGATITYTKGSANVNVTATTGAKYRVFAMP
;
A
#
# COMPACT_ATOMS: atom_id res chain seq x y z
N MET A 1 -32.63 -40.41 -26.01
CA MET A 1 -31.41 -39.83 -26.60
C MET A 1 -31.37 -38.31 -26.48
N TYR A 2 -32.35 -37.58 -27.02
CA TYR A 2 -32.41 -36.10 -26.94
C TYR A 2 -32.24 -35.53 -25.53
N ASN A 3 -33.03 -35.99 -24.55
CA ASN A 3 -32.96 -35.45 -23.17
C ASN A 3 -31.63 -35.74 -22.46
N ALA A 4 -30.96 -36.84 -22.79
CA ALA A 4 -29.66 -37.19 -22.22
C ALA A 4 -28.55 -36.30 -22.79
N VAL A 5 -28.54 -36.12 -24.13
CA VAL A 5 -27.60 -35.21 -24.81
C VAL A 5 -27.80 -33.77 -24.35
N LYS A 6 -29.06 -33.32 -24.20
CA LYS A 6 -29.37 -31.98 -23.71
C LYS A 6 -28.86 -31.74 -22.28
N LYS A 7 -28.93 -32.75 -21.41
CA LYS A 7 -28.41 -32.66 -20.03
C LYS A 7 -26.89 -32.49 -19.99
N GLU A 8 -26.17 -33.28 -20.78
CA GLU A 8 -24.70 -33.17 -20.91
C GLU A 8 -24.29 -31.81 -21.49
N LEU A 9 -25.02 -31.30 -22.49
CA LEU A 9 -24.73 -30.01 -23.12
C LEU A 9 -24.85 -28.83 -22.13
N VAL A 10 -25.88 -28.85 -21.28
CA VAL A 10 -26.07 -27.83 -20.22
C VAL A 10 -24.95 -27.88 -19.17
N ALA A 11 -24.50 -29.08 -18.81
CA ALA A 11 -23.38 -29.25 -17.87
C ALA A 11 -22.05 -28.75 -18.46
N ILE A 12 -21.85 -28.89 -19.77
CA ILE A 12 -20.67 -28.36 -20.48
C ILE A 12 -20.71 -26.82 -20.50
N ASP A 13 -21.86 -26.22 -20.79
CA ASP A 13 -22.05 -24.77 -20.83
C ASP A 13 -21.64 -24.11 -19.49
N THR A 14 -22.10 -24.67 -18.37
CA THR A 14 -21.73 -24.18 -17.02
C THR A 14 -20.23 -24.28 -16.72
N ARG A 15 -19.53 -25.27 -17.29
CA ARG A 15 -18.09 -25.45 -17.08
C ARG A 15 -17.23 -24.50 -17.90
N ILE A 16 -17.76 -23.95 -18.99
CA ILE A 16 -17.05 -23.00 -19.85
C ILE A 16 -17.01 -21.61 -19.19
N ASP A 17 -18.06 -21.24 -18.48
CA ASP A 17 -18.18 -19.93 -17.83
C ASP A 17 -17.65 -19.90 -16.39
N SER A 18 -17.26 -21.05 -15.83
CA SER A 18 -16.75 -21.15 -14.47
C SER A 18 -15.23 -20.98 -14.43
N VAL A 19 -14.77 -19.95 -13.71
CA VAL A 19 -13.37 -19.84 -13.25
C VAL A 19 -13.36 -20.22 -11.78
N GLU A 20 -12.68 -21.32 -11.43
CA GLU A 20 -12.62 -21.84 -10.07
C GLU A 20 -11.18 -21.75 -9.53
N ALA A 21 -11.03 -21.84 -8.21
CA ALA A 21 -9.71 -21.95 -7.61
C ALA A 21 -8.96 -23.17 -8.22
N GLY A 22 -7.80 -22.92 -8.83
CA GLY A 22 -7.00 -23.96 -9.49
C GLY A 22 -7.24 -24.11 -11.00
N THR A 23 -8.22 -23.43 -11.61
CA THR A 23 -8.29 -23.32 -13.09
C THR A 23 -7.30 -22.29 -13.63
N VAL A 24 -6.86 -21.36 -12.78
CA VAL A 24 -5.77 -20.41 -13.06
C VAL A 24 -4.50 -20.94 -12.39
N ALA A 25 -3.43 -21.08 -13.17
CA ALA A 25 -2.16 -21.53 -12.65
C ALA A 25 -1.56 -20.47 -11.72
N GLU A 26 -0.89 -20.90 -10.65
CA GLU A 26 -0.21 -19.99 -9.73
C GLU A 26 0.81 -19.13 -10.48
N GLY A 27 0.79 -17.82 -10.23
CA GLY A 27 1.69 -16.85 -10.87
C GLY A 27 1.40 -16.58 -12.35
N SER A 28 0.32 -17.13 -12.94
CA SER A 28 0.01 -16.90 -14.36
C SER A 28 -0.68 -15.56 -14.64
N ILE A 29 -1.02 -14.80 -13.60
CA ILE A 29 -1.57 -13.44 -13.71
C ILE A 29 -0.50 -12.51 -13.17
N ASP A 30 0.15 -11.79 -14.08
CA ASP A 30 1.13 -10.75 -13.80
C ASP A 30 0.60 -9.41 -14.38
N THR A 31 1.48 -8.42 -14.46
CA THR A 31 1.18 -7.06 -14.91
C THR A 31 0.53 -7.01 -16.30
N PRO A 32 0.98 -7.77 -17.32
CA PRO A 32 0.39 -7.71 -18.66
C PRO A 32 -1.05 -8.25 -18.73
N GLU A 33 -1.42 -9.18 -17.85
CA GLU A 33 -2.76 -9.75 -17.78
C GLU A 33 -3.77 -8.82 -17.08
N LEU A 34 -3.27 -7.79 -16.39
CA LEU A 34 -4.05 -6.78 -15.69
C LEU A 34 -3.91 -5.42 -16.40
N ALA A 35 -4.81 -5.14 -17.34
CA ALA A 35 -4.86 -3.83 -17.99
C ALA A 35 -5.07 -2.69 -16.97
N ASP A 36 -4.60 -1.48 -17.30
CA ASP A 36 -4.79 -0.30 -16.45
C ASP A 36 -6.27 -0.11 -16.08
N GLY A 37 -6.56 -0.05 -14.78
CA GLY A 37 -7.92 0.07 -14.26
C GLY A 37 -8.74 -1.23 -14.27
N ALA A 38 -8.18 -2.38 -14.63
CA ALA A 38 -8.88 -3.65 -14.61
C ALA A 38 -9.36 -4.07 -13.21
N VAL A 39 -8.65 -3.64 -12.16
CA VAL A 39 -9.04 -3.84 -10.75
C VAL A 39 -9.66 -2.56 -10.22
N GLU A 40 -11.00 -2.54 -10.15
CA GLU A 40 -11.80 -1.44 -9.61
C GLU A 40 -12.06 -1.64 -8.11
N ASN A 41 -12.50 -0.58 -7.43
CA ASN A 41 -12.71 -0.60 -5.98
C ASN A 41 -13.68 -1.69 -5.52
N ASP A 42 -14.71 -2.00 -6.31
CA ASP A 42 -15.71 -3.04 -6.02
C ASP A 42 -15.18 -4.47 -6.19
N LYS A 43 -14.09 -4.65 -6.95
CA LYS A 43 -13.38 -5.94 -7.12
C LYS A 43 -12.46 -6.25 -5.94
N VAL A 44 -12.08 -5.24 -5.16
CA VAL A 44 -11.25 -5.40 -3.95
C VAL A 44 -12.17 -5.63 -2.75
N GLY A 45 -12.44 -6.90 -2.47
CA GLY A 45 -13.22 -7.30 -1.30
C GLY A 45 -12.58 -6.91 0.04
N ALA A 46 -13.37 -6.98 1.11
CA ALA A 46 -12.85 -6.75 2.46
C ALA A 46 -11.68 -7.70 2.77
N ALA A 47 -10.62 -7.15 3.39
CA ALA A 47 -9.39 -7.86 3.70
C ALA A 47 -8.61 -8.44 2.49
N ALA A 48 -8.95 -8.07 1.25
CA ALA A 48 -8.17 -8.47 0.08
C ALA A 48 -6.76 -7.87 0.10
N ILE A 49 -6.64 -6.62 0.57
CA ILE A 49 -5.36 -5.94 0.83
C ILE A 49 -5.14 -5.86 2.34
N THR A 50 -4.11 -6.56 2.81
CA THR A 50 -3.66 -6.61 4.19
C THR A 50 -2.40 -5.76 4.37
N SER A 51 -2.00 -5.47 5.61
CA SER A 51 -0.89 -4.55 5.89
C SER A 51 0.46 -4.99 5.31
N ASP A 52 0.68 -6.30 5.16
CA ASP A 52 1.86 -6.89 4.51
C ASP A 52 1.90 -6.69 2.99
N LYS A 53 0.76 -6.34 2.37
CA LYS A 53 0.66 -6.00 0.94
C LYS A 53 0.82 -4.51 0.67
N MET A 54 0.94 -3.70 1.73
CA MET A 54 1.05 -2.25 1.63
C MET A 54 2.49 -1.83 1.83
N ASP A 55 3.03 -1.07 0.89
CA ASP A 55 4.33 -0.42 1.07
C ASP A 55 4.14 0.86 1.89
N TYR A 56 4.79 0.94 3.04
CA TYR A 56 4.80 2.11 3.89
C TYR A 56 6.08 2.12 4.74
N PHE A 57 6.46 3.31 5.15
CA PHE A 57 7.58 3.52 6.05
C PHE A 57 7.08 4.14 7.35
N LEU A 58 7.55 3.61 8.47
CA LEU A 58 7.37 4.21 9.78
C LEU A 58 8.71 4.25 10.49
N SER A 59 9.20 5.46 10.79
CA SER A 59 10.48 5.62 11.47
C SER A 59 10.44 5.15 12.93
N GLU A 60 11.63 4.93 13.50
CA GLU A 60 11.83 5.00 14.94
C GLU A 60 11.56 6.41 15.47
N GLU A 61 11.35 6.56 16.78
CA GLU A 61 11.17 7.88 17.40
C GLU A 61 12.45 8.71 17.23
N GLN A 62 12.27 9.91 16.67
CA GLN A 62 13.31 10.92 16.54
C GLN A 62 13.18 11.94 17.65
N THR A 63 14.29 12.54 18.04
CA THR A 63 14.31 13.73 18.91
C THR A 63 14.84 14.89 18.10
N GLY A 64 14.01 15.91 17.92
CA GLY A 64 14.38 17.14 17.22
C GLY A 64 15.59 17.78 17.87
N ASP A 65 16.51 18.27 17.04
CA ASP A 65 17.69 19.01 17.47
C ASP A 65 17.67 20.48 16.98
N GLY A 66 16.57 20.92 16.37
CA GLY A 66 16.44 22.25 15.76
C GLY A 66 17.04 22.35 14.35
N THR A 67 17.63 21.27 13.83
CA THR A 67 18.22 21.19 12.49
C THR A 67 17.49 20.15 11.63
N ALA A 68 17.83 20.06 10.35
CA ALA A 68 17.22 19.10 9.43
C ALA A 68 17.79 17.69 9.68
N GLN A 69 16.91 16.78 10.09
CA GLN A 69 17.21 15.37 10.33
C GLN A 69 16.76 14.55 9.14
N SER A 70 17.68 13.81 8.54
CA SER A 70 17.45 13.03 7.32
C SER A 70 17.02 11.62 7.67
N ILE A 71 15.75 11.29 7.42
CA ILE A 71 15.16 9.98 7.70
C ILE A 71 14.96 9.22 6.40
N ALA A 72 15.75 8.16 6.18
CA ALA A 72 15.66 7.32 5.01
C ALA A 72 14.41 6.43 5.05
N HIS A 73 13.60 6.47 3.99
CA HIS A 73 12.36 5.69 3.89
C HIS A 73 12.50 4.44 3.01
N GLY A 74 13.54 4.36 2.17
CA GLY A 74 13.85 3.16 1.38
C GLY A 74 13.01 2.97 0.11
N PHE A 75 12.14 3.91 -0.24
CA PHE A 75 11.38 3.87 -1.50
C PHE A 75 12.26 4.23 -2.70
N SER A 76 11.81 3.84 -3.90
CA SER A 76 12.47 4.17 -5.17
C SER A 76 12.10 5.54 -5.74
N ALA A 77 11.14 6.23 -5.11
CA ALA A 77 10.62 7.52 -5.52
C ALA A 77 10.26 8.39 -4.31
N GLU A 78 9.99 9.66 -4.58
CA GLU A 78 9.52 10.59 -3.54
C GLU A 78 8.13 10.17 -3.05
N PRO A 79 7.89 10.05 -1.73
CA PRO A 79 6.60 9.63 -1.20
C PRO A 79 5.45 10.52 -1.68
N ALA A 80 4.33 9.91 -2.09
CA ALA A 80 3.08 10.62 -2.35
C ALA A 80 2.54 11.28 -1.08
N LEU A 81 2.68 10.60 0.08
CA LEU A 81 2.24 11.11 1.37
C LEU A 81 3.35 10.98 2.41
N VAL A 82 3.53 12.06 3.19
CA VAL A 82 4.33 12.07 4.41
C VAL A 82 3.49 12.70 5.51
N LEU A 83 3.44 12.03 6.67
CA LEU A 83 2.86 12.55 7.89
C LEU A 83 3.91 12.52 8.98
N ILE A 84 4.11 13.67 9.63
CA ILE A 84 4.92 13.72 10.85
C ILE A 84 3.98 13.54 12.04
N LEU A 85 4.31 12.58 12.89
CA LEU A 85 3.52 12.16 14.06
C LEU A 85 4.25 12.61 15.33
N PRO A 86 3.92 13.79 15.92
CA PRO A 86 4.53 14.23 17.16
C PRO A 86 4.12 13.31 18.31
N SER A 87 5.07 12.87 19.13
CA SER A 87 4.84 12.03 20.30
C SER A 87 5.08 12.76 21.63
N SER A 88 5.87 13.84 21.60
CA SER A 88 6.07 14.74 22.73
C SER A 88 6.41 16.12 22.21
N VAL A 89 5.70 17.13 22.70
CA VAL A 89 5.98 18.54 22.41
C VAL A 89 6.08 19.30 23.73
N GLY A 90 6.85 20.38 23.76
CA GLY A 90 7.00 21.20 24.95
C GLY A 90 5.68 21.86 25.38
N THR A 91 5.69 22.58 26.49
CA THR A 91 4.51 23.33 26.99
C THR A 91 3.97 24.32 25.97
N ASP A 92 4.86 24.86 25.14
CA ASP A 92 4.54 25.85 24.11
C ASP A 92 4.31 25.19 22.73
N GLY A 93 4.23 23.86 22.69
CA GLY A 93 4.16 23.08 21.46
C GLY A 93 5.54 22.86 20.83
N ALA A 94 5.54 22.52 19.54
CA ALA A 94 6.73 22.35 18.73
C ALA A 94 6.44 22.83 17.30
N THR A 95 7.43 23.46 16.68
CA THR A 95 7.41 23.69 15.24
C THR A 95 8.06 22.50 14.57
N ILE A 96 7.35 21.90 13.63
CA ILE A 96 7.83 20.77 12.86
C ILE A 96 7.55 21.07 11.38
N THR A 97 8.60 21.05 10.58
CA THR A 97 8.55 21.21 9.13
C THR A 97 9.23 20.02 8.48
N TYR A 98 8.80 19.63 7.29
CA TYR A 98 9.48 18.59 6.53
C TYR A 98 9.54 18.92 5.04
N THR A 99 10.50 18.30 4.36
CA THR A 99 10.51 18.17 2.92
C THR A 99 10.55 16.69 2.56
N LYS A 100 9.87 16.34 1.47
CA LYS A 100 9.97 15.02 0.86
C LYS A 100 11.04 15.06 -0.22
N GLY A 101 11.74 13.95 -0.37
CA GLY A 101 12.70 13.71 -1.43
C GLY A 101 12.64 12.25 -1.85
N SER A 102 13.40 11.89 -2.87
CA SER A 102 13.35 10.53 -3.45
C SER A 102 13.93 9.42 -2.59
N ALA A 103 14.76 9.75 -1.59
CA ALA A 103 15.40 8.78 -0.71
C ALA A 103 15.08 8.98 0.77
N ASN A 104 14.90 10.25 1.17
CA ASN A 104 14.76 10.65 2.56
C ASN A 104 13.63 11.67 2.73
N VAL A 105 12.98 11.62 3.89
CA VAL A 105 12.21 12.75 4.43
C VAL A 105 13.15 13.53 5.34
N ASN A 106 13.32 14.82 5.06
CA ASN A 106 14.11 15.70 5.92
C ASN A 106 13.15 16.44 6.84
N VAL A 107 13.29 16.27 8.16
CA VAL A 107 12.42 16.88 9.16
C VAL A 107 13.23 17.81 10.04
N THR A 108 12.76 19.05 10.19
CA THR A 108 13.28 19.98 11.20
C THR A 108 12.22 20.13 12.27
N ALA A 109 12.57 19.74 13.50
CA ALA A 109 11.70 19.86 14.66
C ALA A 109 12.39 20.68 15.75
N THR A 110 11.60 21.44 16.52
CA THR A 110 12.07 22.13 17.74
C THR A 110 12.91 21.20 18.61
N THR A 111 14.04 21.70 19.13
CA THR A 111 14.94 20.92 19.99
C THR A 111 14.18 20.26 21.16
N GLY A 112 14.33 18.95 21.32
CA GLY A 112 13.69 18.16 22.36
C GLY A 112 12.26 17.68 22.03
N ALA A 113 11.61 18.20 20.98
CA ALA A 113 10.36 17.64 20.50
C ALA A 113 10.59 16.24 19.93
N LYS A 114 9.65 15.32 20.14
CA LYS A 114 9.74 13.94 19.67
C LYS A 114 8.71 13.68 18.60
N TYR A 115 9.10 12.94 17.57
CA TYR A 115 8.23 12.62 16.45
C TYR A 115 8.60 11.30 15.79
N ARG A 116 7.68 10.79 14.97
CA ARG A 116 7.92 9.71 14.00
C ARG A 116 7.52 10.19 12.61
N VAL A 117 8.15 9.63 11.59
CA VAL A 117 7.81 9.85 10.20
C VAL A 117 7.01 8.66 9.71
N PHE A 118 5.81 8.90 9.21
CA PHE A 118 5.06 7.95 8.41
C PHE A 118 5.10 8.42 6.95
N ALA A 119 5.46 7.53 6.01
CA ALA A 119 5.50 7.85 4.59
C ALA A 119 4.92 6.70 3.75
N MET A 120 4.28 7.05 2.64
CA MET A 120 3.76 6.10 1.66
C MET A 120 4.21 6.54 0.26
N PRO A 121 4.67 5.60 -0.60
CA PRO A 121 5.16 5.92 -1.94
C PRO A 121 4.10 6.61 -2.79
#